data_AF-A0A2G9C221-F1
#
_entry.id   AF-A0A2G9C221-F1
#
_cell.length_a   1.000
_cell.length_b   1.000
_cell.length_c   1.000
_cell.angle_alpha   90.00
_cell.angle_beta   90.00
_cell.angle_gamma   90.00
#
_symmetry.space_group_name_H-M   'P 1'
#
loop_
_entity.id
_entity.type
_entity.pdbx_description
1 polymer ?
#
loop_
_entity_poly.entity_id
_entity_poly.type
_entity_poly.pdbx_seq_one_letter_code
_entity_poly.pdbx_strand_id
1 'polypeptide(L)'
;MAATAAPSRPKGTGADGTLVGGVLAAAPREFLLGDWRVEVRTRRLSRGDETVVLEPRPMAVLVALCRQPGEVVPAEALLQDCWPDATTLGDNPVHKVVAGLRRALGDSAATPRYLETIRKQGYRVVAPIGVLSAQGPRSHAGGWRGQSPFRGLEPFDAAHASVFFGRDDAVAALHARLTRQWRLGHPLVVLLGPSGSGKTSLVQAGLMPALARPAVDDDRGDRALRVCAAASVDLGALGGLDAWAGVAGAMLDWECQGVPLLSGYSIDTLAAALRDAPDEVLRQLAIGLDATRALRGGAQAPPLLVLDRLEAVLQEDEVHTAAWFDALERLVRSTRLVVLAVCRNDFYAALARRPLLMRGKESGAHLDLAPPGARAIAQMIRLPARAAGLSYGADESGLNRLDDRLCADAMQAPDALPLLQYTLQQLYLHRAPGEVLAWSAYEDLGGLEGAIGRRAEALLRELPADQQEALPRLLPRLVSLAGEEASPTGRWVAAAELSDAPERALVAAFVEARLLVADHAGGVNGYRVAHEALLRRWPRVTAWVAQHRVALSARDELRPWVARWREAGRASALLL
;
A
#
# COMPACT_ATOMS: atom_id res chain seq x y z
N MET A 1 51.77 59.11 -42.14
CA MET A 1 52.44 57.91 -41.57
C MET A 1 51.41 57.13 -40.77
N ALA A 2 51.23 55.86 -41.14
CA ALA A 2 50.24 54.94 -40.57
C ALA A 2 50.69 54.38 -39.21
N ALA A 3 49.73 54.04 -38.33
CA ALA A 3 49.73 52.82 -37.51
C ALA A 3 48.43 52.69 -36.67
N THR A 4 47.65 51.65 -36.98
CA THR A 4 46.97 50.67 -36.10
C THR A 4 46.20 51.09 -34.83
N ALA A 5 44.91 50.76 -34.81
CA ALA A 5 44.18 50.35 -33.60
C ALA A 5 43.19 49.22 -33.94
N ALA A 6 43.34 48.06 -33.29
CA ALA A 6 42.43 46.91 -33.37
C ALA A 6 41.42 46.97 -32.20
N PRO A 7 40.17 46.49 -32.37
CA PRO A 7 39.15 46.55 -31.32
C PRO A 7 39.18 45.33 -30.38
N SER A 8 38.90 45.61 -29.10
CA SER A 8 38.78 44.70 -27.97
C SER A 8 37.58 43.74 -28.07
N ARG A 9 37.80 42.45 -27.77
CA ARG A 9 36.74 41.43 -27.60
C ARG A 9 36.06 41.53 -26.22
N PRO A 10 34.73 41.34 -26.11
CA PRO A 10 34.03 41.27 -24.83
C PRO A 10 34.12 39.86 -24.19
N LYS A 11 34.07 39.83 -22.85
CA LYS A 11 34.11 38.64 -21.98
C LYS A 11 32.83 37.80 -22.17
N GLY A 12 33.00 36.49 -22.41
CA GLY A 12 31.92 35.54 -22.62
C GLY A 12 31.24 35.09 -21.32
N THR A 13 29.95 35.41 -21.21
CA THR A 13 28.95 34.75 -20.36
C THR A 13 27.97 34.04 -21.28
N GLY A 14 27.82 32.72 -21.17
CA GLY A 14 26.76 31.97 -21.86
C GLY A 14 27.22 30.66 -22.50
N ALA A 15 27.26 29.59 -21.72
CA ALA A 15 27.29 28.20 -22.21
C ALA A 15 26.98 27.18 -21.08
N ASP A 16 27.35 27.50 -19.83
CA ASP A 16 27.30 26.60 -18.66
C ASP A 16 25.90 26.10 -18.22
N GLY A 17 24.80 26.70 -18.72
CA GLY A 17 23.44 26.50 -18.20
C GLY A 17 22.58 25.46 -18.92
N THR A 18 22.87 25.15 -20.18
CA THR A 18 21.89 24.46 -21.06
C THR A 18 21.91 22.93 -20.89
N LEU A 19 23.05 22.34 -20.51
CA LEU A 19 23.24 20.88 -20.43
C LEU A 19 23.09 20.30 -19.01
N VAL A 20 23.44 21.06 -17.97
CA VAL A 20 23.09 20.73 -16.56
C VAL A 20 21.56 20.60 -16.42
N GLY A 21 20.82 21.35 -17.23
CA GLY A 21 19.36 21.25 -17.36
C GLY A 21 18.86 19.85 -17.76
N GLY A 22 19.61 19.06 -18.54
CA GLY A 22 19.19 17.72 -18.97
C GLY A 22 19.19 16.68 -17.82
N VAL A 23 20.21 16.72 -16.96
CA VAL A 23 20.29 15.86 -15.76
C VAL A 23 19.21 16.23 -14.74
N LEU A 24 18.96 17.52 -14.57
CA LEU A 24 17.93 18.04 -13.66
C LEU A 24 16.49 17.86 -14.21
N ALA A 25 16.30 17.84 -15.53
CA ALA A 25 14.99 17.66 -16.16
C ALA A 25 14.48 16.21 -16.09
N ALA A 26 15.37 15.22 -16.08
CA ALA A 26 15.04 13.79 -15.95
C ALA A 26 14.97 13.32 -14.48
N ALA A 27 15.21 14.20 -13.51
CA ALA A 27 15.24 13.88 -12.08
C ALA A 27 13.84 13.98 -11.43
N PRO A 28 13.58 13.24 -10.31
CA PRO A 28 12.39 13.47 -9.52
C PRO A 28 12.32 14.94 -9.07
N ARG A 29 11.14 15.58 -9.16
CA ARG A 29 10.96 17.00 -8.80
C ARG A 29 11.38 17.28 -7.36
N GLU A 30 11.09 16.33 -6.47
CA GLU A 30 11.48 16.35 -5.07
C GLU A 30 11.80 14.94 -4.55
N PHE A 31 12.72 14.85 -3.59
CA PHE A 31 13.02 13.62 -2.87
C PHE A 31 13.60 13.92 -1.48
N LEU A 32 13.62 12.92 -0.61
CA LEU A 32 14.30 12.90 0.68
C LEU A 32 15.66 12.24 0.52
N LEU A 33 16.68 12.86 1.07
CA LEU A 33 18.01 12.32 1.27
C LEU A 33 18.28 12.30 2.78
N GLY A 34 18.11 11.15 3.42
CA GLY A 34 18.08 11.04 4.87
C GLY A 34 17.02 11.95 5.48
N ASP A 35 17.45 13.01 6.18
CA ASP A 35 16.57 13.99 6.82
C ASP A 35 16.32 15.25 5.97
N TRP A 36 16.99 15.37 4.83
CA TRP A 36 16.88 16.53 3.95
C TRP A 36 15.83 16.32 2.87
N ARG A 37 14.89 17.25 2.73
CA ARG A 37 14.05 17.39 1.54
C ARG A 37 14.81 18.16 0.47
N VAL A 38 15.02 17.51 -0.67
CA VAL A 38 15.69 18.02 -1.86
C VAL A 38 14.63 18.41 -2.88
N GLU A 39 14.51 19.69 -3.17
CA GLU A 39 13.71 20.22 -4.26
C GLU A 39 14.64 20.55 -5.45
N VAL A 40 14.57 19.73 -6.49
CA VAL A 40 15.55 19.76 -7.59
C VAL A 40 15.41 21.03 -8.42
N ARG A 41 14.18 21.47 -8.69
CA ARG A 41 13.91 22.65 -9.54
C ARG A 41 14.27 23.97 -8.84
N THR A 42 13.94 24.10 -7.56
CA THR A 42 14.24 25.30 -6.76
C THR A 42 15.66 25.27 -6.19
N ARG A 43 16.36 24.14 -6.32
CA ARG A 43 17.70 23.86 -5.77
C ARG A 43 17.77 24.04 -4.25
N ARG A 44 16.69 23.71 -3.54
CA ARG A 44 16.60 23.86 -2.07
C ARG A 44 16.76 22.52 -1.38
N LEU A 45 17.55 22.52 -0.32
CA LEU A 45 17.58 21.48 0.71
C LEU A 45 16.89 22.04 1.95
N SER A 46 15.96 21.29 2.54
CA SER A 46 15.29 21.70 3.79
C SER A 46 15.22 20.57 4.82
N ARG A 47 15.40 20.91 6.09
CA ARG A 47 15.30 19.98 7.24
C ARG A 47 14.84 20.77 8.47
N GLY A 48 13.60 20.56 8.90
CA GLY A 48 13.00 21.40 9.96
C GLY A 48 12.93 22.86 9.51
N ASP A 49 13.45 23.77 10.32
CA ASP A 49 13.57 25.21 9.99
C ASP A 49 14.83 25.55 9.18
N GLU A 50 15.74 24.59 9.00
CA GLU A 50 16.98 24.78 8.25
C GLU A 50 16.71 24.68 6.75
N THR A 51 17.09 25.71 5.98
CA THR A 51 17.03 25.70 4.52
C THR A 51 18.35 26.13 3.91
N VAL A 52 18.90 25.32 3.02
CA VAL A 52 20.12 25.59 2.27
C VAL A 52 19.80 25.62 0.77
N VAL A 53 20.24 26.66 0.06
CA VAL A 53 20.11 26.75 -1.40
C VAL A 53 21.42 26.29 -2.03
N LEU A 54 21.35 25.33 -2.95
CA LEU A 54 22.49 24.85 -3.71
C LEU A 54 22.65 25.59 -5.04
N GLU A 55 23.91 25.74 -5.47
CA GLU A 55 24.21 26.09 -6.85
C GLU A 55 23.80 24.96 -7.82
N PRO A 56 23.61 25.24 -9.12
CA PRO A 56 23.15 24.24 -10.09
C PRO A 56 24.02 22.98 -10.15
N ARG A 57 25.34 23.15 -10.06
CA ARG A 57 26.30 22.07 -10.26
C ARG A 57 26.41 21.12 -9.05
N PRO A 58 26.50 21.60 -7.80
CA PRO A 58 26.29 20.76 -6.63
C PRO A 58 24.96 20.00 -6.65
N MET A 59 23.86 20.66 -7.05
CA MET A 59 22.56 19.98 -7.16
C MET A 59 22.58 18.86 -8.21
N ALA A 60 23.18 19.09 -9.38
CA ALA A 60 23.31 18.06 -10.42
C ALA A 60 24.14 16.86 -9.96
N VAL A 61 25.27 17.10 -9.28
CA VAL A 61 26.11 16.03 -8.70
C VAL A 61 25.33 15.25 -7.62
N LEU A 62 24.59 15.95 -6.76
CA LEU A 62 23.75 15.31 -5.75
C LEU A 62 22.71 14.40 -6.40
N VAL A 63 22.01 14.89 -7.43
CA VAL A 63 21.04 14.11 -8.20
C VAL A 63 21.70 12.90 -8.88
N ALA A 64 22.86 13.08 -9.52
CA ALA A 64 23.57 12.00 -10.20
C ALA A 64 23.96 10.88 -9.22
N LEU A 65 24.52 11.25 -8.07
CA LEU A 65 24.83 10.32 -6.97
C LEU A 65 23.57 9.62 -6.43
N CYS A 66 22.44 10.34 -6.39
CA CYS A 66 21.17 9.81 -5.91
C CYS A 66 20.45 8.91 -6.91
N ARG A 67 20.87 8.84 -8.18
CA ARG A 67 20.31 7.92 -9.19
C ARG A 67 20.72 6.47 -8.95
N GLN A 68 21.89 6.25 -8.33
CA GLN A 68 22.45 4.94 -8.03
C GLN A 68 22.72 4.80 -6.52
N PRO A 69 21.67 4.80 -5.68
CA PRO A 69 21.85 4.73 -4.22
C PRO A 69 22.55 3.44 -3.80
N GLY A 70 23.55 3.55 -2.93
CA GLY A 70 24.31 2.39 -2.44
C GLY A 70 25.39 1.87 -3.40
N GLU A 71 25.43 2.33 -4.64
CA GLU A 71 26.51 2.01 -5.58
C GLU A 71 27.63 3.07 -5.50
N VAL A 72 28.83 2.67 -5.91
CA VAL A 72 29.98 3.56 -5.97
C VAL A 72 30.00 4.21 -7.35
N VAL A 73 29.81 5.53 -7.40
CA VAL A 73 29.89 6.32 -8.62
C VAL A 73 31.31 6.87 -8.79
N PRO A 74 32.03 6.51 -9.87
CA PRO A 74 33.37 7.02 -10.15
C PRO A 74 33.40 8.54 -10.33
N ALA A 75 34.52 9.18 -9.98
CA ALA A 75 34.69 10.61 -10.16
C ALA A 75 34.64 11.00 -11.64
N GLU A 76 35.17 10.15 -12.52
CA GLU A 76 35.15 10.31 -13.97
C GLU A 76 33.72 10.28 -14.52
N ALA A 77 32.85 9.42 -13.99
CA ALA A 77 31.43 9.36 -14.37
C ALA A 77 30.69 10.64 -13.97
N LEU A 78 30.96 11.16 -12.75
CA LEU A 78 30.37 12.43 -12.30
C LEU A 78 30.88 13.61 -13.12
N LEU A 79 32.16 13.61 -13.53
CA LEU A 79 32.71 14.61 -14.45
C LEU A 79 31.98 14.58 -15.79
N GLN A 80 31.82 13.40 -16.38
CA GLN A 80 31.14 13.25 -17.66
C GLN A 80 29.68 13.73 -17.60
N ASP A 81 28.96 13.40 -16.53
CA ASP A 81 27.53 13.72 -16.39
C ASP A 81 27.27 15.18 -16.01
N CYS A 82 28.12 15.79 -15.17
CA CYS A 82 27.87 17.10 -14.57
C CYS A 82 28.77 18.23 -15.13
N TRP A 83 29.81 17.90 -15.90
CA TRP A 83 30.75 18.82 -16.56
C TRP A 83 31.03 18.40 -18.02
N PRO A 84 30.03 18.40 -18.92
CA PRO A 84 30.19 17.93 -20.30
C PRO A 84 31.18 18.76 -21.14
N ASP A 85 31.40 20.04 -20.80
CA ASP A 85 32.32 20.94 -21.51
C ASP A 85 33.78 20.85 -21.03
N ALA A 86 34.06 19.95 -20.08
CA ALA A 86 35.36 19.81 -19.43
C ALA A 86 36.17 18.63 -19.99
N THR A 87 36.58 18.71 -21.26
CA THR A 87 37.35 17.65 -21.93
C THR A 87 38.75 17.36 -21.35
N THR A 88 39.21 18.09 -20.32
CA THR A 88 40.56 17.94 -19.73
C THR A 88 40.65 18.12 -18.20
N LEU A 89 39.53 18.13 -17.46
CA LEU A 89 39.57 18.24 -15.99
C LEU A 89 39.87 16.88 -15.35
N GLY A 90 40.87 16.81 -14.46
CA GLY A 90 41.01 15.68 -13.51
C GLY A 90 40.01 15.79 -12.36
N ASP A 91 39.97 14.83 -11.42
CA ASP A 91 38.91 14.66 -10.39
C ASP A 91 38.73 15.82 -9.39
N ASN A 92 39.64 16.79 -9.37
CA ASN A 92 39.67 17.88 -8.39
C ASN A 92 38.34 18.70 -8.28
N PRO A 93 37.61 19.01 -9.38
CA PRO A 93 36.32 19.68 -9.31
C PRO A 93 35.24 18.84 -8.61
N VAL A 94 35.22 17.52 -8.82
CA VAL A 94 34.28 16.62 -8.14
C VAL A 94 34.55 16.63 -6.64
N HIS A 95 35.82 16.54 -6.25
CA HIS A 95 36.22 16.54 -4.85
C HIS A 95 35.77 17.83 -4.14
N LYS A 96 35.94 18.98 -4.81
CA LYS A 96 35.53 20.29 -4.29
C LYS A 96 34.00 20.39 -4.15
N VAL A 97 33.25 19.91 -5.13
CA VAL A 97 31.78 19.90 -5.07
C VAL A 97 31.27 18.97 -3.97
N VAL A 98 31.82 17.76 -3.84
CA VAL A 98 31.44 16.82 -2.77
C VAL A 98 31.76 17.39 -1.40
N ALA A 99 32.92 18.06 -1.22
CA ALA A 99 33.23 18.76 0.02
C ALA A 99 32.25 19.92 0.33
N GLY A 100 31.73 20.59 -0.71
CA GLY A 100 30.66 21.58 -0.59
C GLY A 100 29.33 20.94 -0.18
N LEU A 101 28.94 19.84 -0.82
CA LEU A 101 27.73 19.08 -0.49
C LEU A 101 27.77 18.55 0.94
N ARG A 102 28.92 18.06 1.41
CA ARG A 102 29.08 17.63 2.81
C ARG A 102 28.81 18.77 3.78
N ARG A 103 29.36 19.97 3.53
CA ARG A 103 29.07 21.16 4.36
C ARG A 103 27.59 21.54 4.33
N ALA A 104 26.97 21.51 3.15
CA ALA A 104 25.54 21.82 3.00
C ALA A 104 24.62 20.82 3.71
N LEU A 105 25.02 19.54 3.79
CA LEU A 105 24.26 18.48 4.43
C LEU A 105 24.56 18.31 5.93
N GLY A 106 25.56 19.04 6.45
CA GLY A 106 26.11 18.82 7.80
C GLY A 106 26.79 17.46 7.96
N ASP A 107 27.42 16.95 6.90
CA ASP A 107 28.02 15.62 6.80
C ASP A 107 29.55 15.64 7.02
N SER A 108 30.10 14.54 7.53
CA SER A 108 31.52 14.40 7.87
C SER A 108 32.20 13.35 6.99
N ALA A 109 33.40 13.64 6.49
CA ALA A 109 34.18 12.66 5.72
C ALA A 109 34.72 11.50 6.59
N ALA A 110 34.93 11.73 7.89
CA ALA A 110 35.42 10.73 8.82
C ALA A 110 34.31 9.80 9.34
N THR A 111 33.08 10.32 9.40
CA THR A 111 31.89 9.62 9.89
C THR A 111 30.71 9.90 8.95
N PRO A 112 30.73 9.34 7.72
CA PRO A 112 29.79 9.71 6.67
C PRO A 112 28.37 9.25 7.00
N ARG A 113 27.44 10.19 7.09
CA ARG A 113 26.00 9.95 7.24
C ARG A 113 25.27 9.98 5.90
N TYR A 114 25.78 10.75 4.94
CA TYR A 114 25.13 10.94 3.64
C TYR A 114 26.01 10.49 2.48
N LEU A 115 27.25 10.99 2.42
CA LEU A 115 28.18 10.78 1.32
C LEU A 115 29.46 10.11 1.82
N GLU A 116 29.65 8.85 1.44
CA GLU A 116 30.86 8.08 1.72
C GLU A 116 31.86 8.20 0.56
N THR A 117 33.15 8.35 0.90
CA THR A 117 34.23 8.33 -0.09
C THR A 117 34.88 6.95 -0.09
N ILE A 118 34.83 6.27 -1.24
CA ILE A 118 35.55 5.03 -1.46
C ILE A 118 36.89 5.35 -2.12
N ARG A 119 37.96 5.16 -1.37
CA ARG A 119 39.34 5.51 -1.78
C ARG A 119 39.64 4.97 -3.18
N LYS A 120 40.04 5.86 -4.11
CA LYS A 120 40.41 5.56 -5.50
C LYS A 120 39.30 4.95 -6.38
N GLN A 121 38.05 4.93 -5.91
CA GLN A 121 36.92 4.38 -6.67
C GLN A 121 35.79 5.39 -6.87
N GLY A 122 35.61 6.34 -5.96
CA GLY A 122 34.62 7.41 -6.11
C GLY A 122 33.78 7.65 -4.87
N TYR A 123 32.49 7.89 -5.07
CA TYR A 123 31.56 8.34 -4.03
C TYR A 123 30.30 7.49 -4.00
N ARG A 124 29.78 7.25 -2.79
CA ARG A 124 28.56 6.48 -2.56
C ARG A 124 27.61 7.25 -1.66
N VAL A 125 26.33 7.29 -2.04
CA VAL A 125 25.28 7.75 -1.14
C VAL A 125 24.92 6.61 -0.18
N VAL A 126 25.10 6.86 1.11
CA VAL A 126 24.78 5.91 2.19
C VAL A 126 23.50 6.28 2.93
N ALA A 127 23.04 7.53 2.80
CA ALA A 127 21.75 7.94 3.35
C ALA A 127 20.57 7.33 2.57
N PRO A 128 19.47 6.97 3.26
CA PRO A 128 18.28 6.46 2.60
C PRO A 128 17.66 7.54 1.71
N ILE A 129 17.42 7.21 0.45
CA ILE A 129 16.76 8.10 -0.49
C ILE A 129 15.28 7.74 -0.57
N GLY A 130 14.40 8.66 -0.17
CA GLY A 130 12.96 8.50 -0.29
C GLY A 130 12.39 9.38 -1.38
N VAL A 131 11.74 8.85 -2.40
CA VAL A 131 11.09 9.71 -3.41
C VAL A 131 9.88 10.39 -2.79
N LEU A 132 9.83 11.72 -2.80
CA LEU A 132 8.60 12.47 -2.53
C LEU A 132 7.83 12.46 -3.83
N SER A 133 6.91 11.50 -3.98
CA SER A 133 6.16 11.37 -5.23
C SER A 133 5.38 12.66 -5.50
N ALA A 134 5.46 13.12 -6.75
CA ALA A 134 4.73 14.27 -7.29
C ALA A 134 3.19 14.10 -7.25
N GLN A 135 2.67 12.98 -6.71
CA GLN A 135 1.26 12.57 -6.81
C GLN A 135 0.51 12.58 -5.46
N GLY A 136 1.14 12.78 -4.29
CA GLY A 136 0.48 12.68 -2.95
C GLY A 136 0.43 13.98 -2.09
N PRO A 137 -0.55 14.19 -1.17
CA PRO A 137 -0.54 15.30 -0.22
C PRO A 137 0.36 14.90 0.93
N ARG A 138 1.65 15.19 0.83
CA ARG A 138 2.58 14.79 1.89
C ARG A 138 3.14 16.01 2.58
N SER A 139 2.38 16.51 3.55
CA SER A 139 2.92 17.44 4.53
C SER A 139 3.73 16.63 5.55
N HIS A 140 5.05 16.64 5.38
CA HIS A 140 6.00 16.11 6.38
C HIS A 140 6.23 17.07 7.55
N ALA A 141 5.60 18.25 7.53
CA ALA A 141 5.91 19.37 8.42
C ALA A 141 5.17 19.30 9.78
N GLY A 142 4.97 18.10 10.36
CA GLY A 142 4.39 17.96 11.71
C GLY A 142 2.92 18.39 11.81
N GLY A 143 2.15 18.25 10.72
CA GLY A 143 0.76 18.70 10.64
C GLY A 143 -0.28 17.70 11.16
N TRP A 144 0.09 16.44 11.40
CA TRP A 144 -0.83 15.41 11.87
C TRP A 144 -0.94 15.48 13.41
N ARG A 145 -2.08 15.93 13.94
CA ARG A 145 -2.27 16.11 15.39
C ARG A 145 -3.55 15.43 15.88
N GLY A 146 -3.55 15.02 17.14
CA GLY A 146 -4.74 14.54 17.85
C GLY A 146 -5.18 13.10 17.55
N GLN A 147 -4.52 12.40 16.63
CA GLN A 147 -4.82 11.00 16.30
C GLN A 147 -3.54 10.20 16.05
N SER A 148 -3.61 8.88 16.21
CA SER A 148 -2.50 7.99 15.84
C SER A 148 -2.23 8.06 14.34
N PRO A 149 -0.98 8.27 13.89
CA PRO A 149 -0.62 8.15 12.48
C PRO A 149 -0.59 6.68 12.01
N PHE A 150 -0.70 5.73 12.95
CA PHE A 150 -0.72 4.29 12.70
C PHE A 150 -2.13 3.73 12.96
N ARG A 151 -2.65 2.95 12.02
CA ARG A 151 -4.05 2.48 12.01
C ARG A 151 -4.26 1.10 12.66
N GLY A 152 -3.20 0.48 13.15
CA GLY A 152 -3.32 -0.84 13.75
C GLY A 152 -3.73 -1.89 12.73
N LEU A 153 -4.83 -2.58 12.99
CA LEU A 153 -5.40 -3.59 12.10
C LEU A 153 -6.43 -3.02 11.12
N GLU A 154 -6.72 -1.72 11.19
CA GLU A 154 -7.60 -1.05 10.24
C GLU A 154 -6.83 -0.61 8.99
N PRO A 155 -7.46 -0.65 7.80
CA PRO A 155 -6.87 -0.09 6.60
C PRO A 155 -6.74 1.45 6.73
N PHE A 156 -5.69 2.00 6.13
CA PHE A 156 -5.63 3.45 5.86
C PHE A 156 -6.68 3.83 4.81
N ASP A 157 -7.44 4.88 5.08
CA ASP A 157 -8.40 5.49 4.14
C ASP A 157 -7.91 6.84 3.60
N ALA A 158 -8.75 7.53 2.83
CA ALA A 158 -8.45 8.82 2.23
C ALA A 158 -8.11 9.94 3.25
N ALA A 159 -8.67 9.90 4.47
CA ALA A 159 -8.36 10.86 5.53
C ALA A 159 -6.92 10.68 6.05
N HIS A 160 -6.34 9.50 5.88
CA HIS A 160 -4.98 9.17 6.31
C HIS A 160 -3.94 9.34 5.19
N ALA A 161 -4.31 9.88 4.04
CA ALA A 161 -3.41 10.02 2.88
C ALA A 161 -2.12 10.79 3.21
N SER A 162 -2.15 11.75 4.14
CA SER A 162 -0.98 12.53 4.55
C SER A 162 0.02 11.78 5.42
N VAL A 163 -0.39 10.65 6.01
CA VAL A 163 0.45 9.78 6.85
C VAL A 163 0.70 8.41 6.21
N PHE A 164 0.25 8.21 4.96
CA PHE A 164 0.47 6.98 4.20
C PHE A 164 1.75 7.07 3.36
N PHE A 165 2.80 6.36 3.79
CA PHE A 165 4.13 6.38 3.18
C PHE A 165 4.61 4.99 2.74
N GLY A 166 5.68 4.92 1.95
CA GLY A 166 6.32 3.65 1.56
C GLY A 166 5.71 2.94 0.35
N ARG A 167 4.63 3.46 -0.23
CA ARG A 167 3.90 2.82 -1.35
C ARG A 167 3.77 3.68 -2.60
N ASP A 168 4.59 4.70 -2.70
CA ASP A 168 4.47 5.75 -3.71
C ASP A 168 4.65 5.24 -5.13
N ASP A 169 5.66 4.39 -5.33
CA ASP A 169 5.95 3.77 -6.61
C ASP A 169 4.80 2.86 -7.04
N ALA A 170 4.18 2.13 -6.08
CA ALA A 170 3.02 1.27 -6.36
C ALA A 170 1.77 2.09 -6.70
N VAL A 171 1.52 3.20 -6.01
CA VAL A 171 0.41 4.13 -6.34
C VAL A 171 0.59 4.69 -7.74
N ALA A 172 1.79 5.21 -8.07
CA ALA A 172 2.08 5.76 -9.39
C ALA A 172 1.96 4.70 -10.50
N ALA A 173 2.47 3.49 -10.24
CA ALA A 173 2.38 2.37 -11.16
C ALA A 173 0.94 1.91 -11.41
N LEU A 174 0.08 1.94 -10.38
CA LEU A 174 -1.34 1.60 -10.50
C LEU A 174 -2.12 2.69 -11.23
N HIS A 175 -1.85 3.97 -10.91
CA HIS A 175 -2.45 5.12 -11.59
C HIS A 175 -2.11 5.15 -13.09
N ALA A 176 -0.85 4.89 -13.45
CA ALA A 176 -0.41 4.81 -14.84
C ALA A 176 -1.11 3.68 -15.60
N ARG A 177 -1.30 2.51 -14.98
CA ARG A 177 -2.03 1.39 -15.57
C ARG A 177 -3.49 1.72 -15.79
N LEU A 178 -4.17 2.29 -14.79
CA LEU A 178 -5.56 2.73 -14.93
C LEU A 178 -5.70 3.78 -16.05
N THR A 179 -4.77 4.73 -16.13
CA THR A 179 -4.74 5.73 -17.21
C THR A 179 -4.58 5.08 -18.58
N ARG A 180 -3.67 4.10 -18.71
CA ARG A 180 -3.46 3.36 -19.96
C ARG A 180 -4.70 2.55 -20.36
N GLN A 181 -5.27 1.81 -19.42
CA GLN A 181 -6.45 0.96 -19.64
C GLN A 181 -7.70 1.77 -20.02
N TRP A 182 -7.90 2.92 -19.37
CA TRP A 182 -8.93 3.89 -19.74
C TRP A 182 -8.81 4.31 -21.21
N ARG A 183 -7.61 4.65 -21.68
CA ARG A 183 -7.37 5.07 -23.07
C ARG A 183 -7.54 3.95 -24.09
N LEU A 184 -7.29 2.70 -23.69
CA LEU A 184 -7.49 1.53 -24.55
C LEU A 184 -8.95 1.09 -24.63
N GLY A 185 -9.88 1.81 -24.00
CA GLY A 185 -11.31 1.48 -24.01
C GLY A 185 -11.67 0.25 -23.17
N HIS A 186 -10.78 -0.15 -22.27
CA HIS A 186 -11.02 -1.24 -21.32
C HIS A 186 -10.64 -0.75 -19.91
N PRO A 187 -11.48 0.08 -19.27
CA PRO A 187 -11.12 0.79 -18.04
C PRO A 187 -11.20 -0.11 -16.79
N LEU A 188 -10.52 -1.26 -16.84
CA LEU A 188 -10.43 -2.22 -15.77
C LEU A 188 -8.96 -2.55 -15.50
N VAL A 189 -8.57 -2.55 -14.23
CA VAL A 189 -7.28 -3.08 -13.77
C VAL A 189 -7.51 -4.08 -12.64
N VAL A 190 -6.75 -5.17 -12.64
CA VAL A 190 -6.71 -6.16 -11.56
C VAL A 190 -5.44 -5.94 -10.73
N LEU A 191 -5.61 -5.62 -9.45
CA LEU A 191 -4.56 -5.53 -8.45
C LEU A 191 -4.49 -6.85 -7.67
N LEU A 192 -3.37 -7.55 -7.84
CA LEU A 192 -3.09 -8.81 -7.18
C LEU A 192 -2.09 -8.58 -6.04
N GLY A 193 -2.18 -9.34 -4.96
CA GLY A 193 -1.12 -9.41 -3.95
C GLY A 193 -1.45 -10.40 -2.83
N PRO A 194 -0.47 -10.89 -2.07
CA PRO A 194 -0.71 -11.76 -0.93
C PRO A 194 -1.58 -11.08 0.13
N SER A 195 -2.14 -11.85 1.06
CA SER A 195 -2.88 -11.30 2.21
C SER A 195 -1.98 -10.36 3.02
N GLY A 196 -2.53 -9.31 3.62
CA GLY A 196 -1.74 -8.39 4.45
C GLY A 196 -0.72 -7.52 3.71
N SER A 197 -0.58 -7.60 2.39
CA SER A 197 0.35 -6.74 1.60
C SER A 197 -0.05 -5.25 1.56
N GLY A 198 -1.20 -4.88 2.10
CA GLY A 198 -1.69 -3.49 2.15
C GLY A 198 -2.40 -3.02 0.87
N LYS A 199 -3.02 -3.93 0.11
CA LYS A 199 -3.79 -3.60 -1.12
C LYS A 199 -4.89 -2.58 -0.85
N THR A 200 -5.76 -2.84 0.13
CA THR A 200 -6.87 -1.94 0.51
C THR A 200 -6.35 -0.55 0.86
N SER A 201 -5.31 -0.46 1.71
CA SER A 201 -4.69 0.82 2.08
C SER A 201 -4.01 1.54 0.90
N LEU A 202 -3.35 0.80 0.00
CA LEU A 202 -2.77 1.36 -1.23
C LEU A 202 -3.85 2.06 -2.06
N VAL A 203 -5.02 1.42 -2.19
CA VAL A 203 -6.13 1.96 -2.98
C VAL A 203 -6.79 3.14 -2.28
N GLN A 204 -7.20 2.97 -1.02
CA GLN A 204 -8.01 3.95 -0.31
C GLN A 204 -7.22 5.20 0.11
N ALA A 205 -6.00 5.04 0.65
CA ALA A 205 -5.18 6.16 1.12
C ALA A 205 -4.18 6.67 0.07
N GLY A 206 -3.83 5.85 -0.91
CA GLY A 206 -2.86 6.20 -1.95
C GLY A 206 -3.51 6.61 -3.26
N LEU A 207 -4.15 5.64 -3.93
CA LEU A 207 -4.65 5.81 -5.30
C LEU A 207 -5.85 6.75 -5.39
N MET A 208 -6.88 6.55 -4.55
CA MET A 208 -8.11 7.36 -4.62
C MET A 208 -7.82 8.86 -4.41
N PRO A 209 -7.01 9.28 -3.41
CA PRO A 209 -6.60 10.67 -3.27
C PRO A 209 -5.76 11.18 -4.45
N ALA A 210 -4.90 10.34 -5.03
CA ALA A 210 -4.10 10.71 -6.21
C ALA A 210 -4.99 10.99 -7.44
N LEU A 211 -6.02 10.17 -7.67
CA LEU A 211 -6.96 10.32 -8.77
C LEU A 211 -7.92 11.51 -8.63
N ALA A 212 -8.19 11.93 -7.38
CA ALA A 212 -9.08 13.07 -7.09
C ALA A 212 -8.41 14.43 -7.31
N ARG A 213 -7.07 14.46 -7.37
CA ARG A 213 -6.31 15.72 -7.47
C ARG A 213 -6.39 16.35 -8.86
N PRO A 214 -6.32 17.70 -8.93
CA PRO A 214 -6.16 18.37 -10.21
C PRO A 214 -4.84 17.92 -10.85
N ALA A 215 -4.90 17.52 -12.12
CA ALA A 215 -3.73 17.04 -12.85
C ALA A 215 -2.67 18.15 -12.90
N VAL A 216 -1.45 17.80 -12.56
CA VAL A 216 -0.28 18.59 -12.95
C VAL A 216 0.06 18.13 -14.36
N ASP A 217 0.05 19.03 -15.33
CA ASP A 217 0.41 18.69 -16.71
C ASP A 217 1.80 18.03 -16.72
N ASP A 218 1.88 16.85 -17.34
CA ASP A 218 3.16 16.27 -17.72
C ASP A 218 3.69 17.05 -18.93
N ASP A 219 5.01 17.25 -19.03
CA ASP A 219 5.67 18.02 -20.11
C ASP A 219 5.41 17.40 -21.50
N ARG A 220 4.79 16.22 -21.56
CA ARG A 220 4.35 15.50 -22.77
C ARG A 220 2.92 15.85 -23.23
N GLY A 221 2.20 16.73 -22.53
CA GLY A 221 0.81 17.10 -22.85
C GLY A 221 -0.21 15.99 -22.59
N ASP A 222 0.20 14.93 -21.89
CA ASP A 222 -0.57 13.71 -21.75
C ASP A 222 -1.37 13.75 -20.44
N ARG A 223 -2.69 13.95 -20.52
CA ARG A 223 -3.53 14.10 -19.32
C ARG A 223 -3.68 12.77 -18.58
N ALA A 224 -3.20 12.73 -17.34
CA ALA A 224 -3.40 11.61 -16.44
C ALA A 224 -4.90 11.40 -16.14
N LEU A 225 -5.30 10.15 -15.89
CA LEU A 225 -6.68 9.83 -15.50
C LEU A 225 -7.02 10.55 -14.20
N ARG A 226 -8.23 11.13 -14.16
CA ARG A 226 -8.86 11.69 -12.98
C ARG A 226 -10.22 11.05 -12.79
N VAL A 227 -10.72 11.08 -11.57
CA VAL A 227 -12.05 10.57 -11.25
C VAL A 227 -12.92 11.65 -10.63
N CYS A 228 -14.22 11.62 -10.92
CA CYS A 228 -15.17 12.60 -10.38
C CYS A 228 -15.71 12.22 -9.00
N ALA A 229 -15.79 10.92 -8.74
CA ALA A 229 -16.17 10.27 -7.49
C ALA A 229 -15.43 8.92 -7.41
N ALA A 230 -15.26 8.37 -6.22
CA ALA A 230 -14.67 7.06 -6.03
C ALA A 230 -15.36 6.35 -4.87
N ALA A 231 -15.69 5.08 -5.05
CA ALA A 231 -16.29 4.25 -4.02
C ALA A 231 -15.63 2.87 -4.00
N SER A 232 -15.69 2.21 -2.84
CA SER A 232 -15.08 0.91 -2.60
C SER A 232 -16.07 0.01 -1.90
N VAL A 233 -16.18 -1.23 -2.36
CA VAL A 233 -16.92 -2.30 -1.68
C VAL A 233 -15.97 -3.42 -1.30
N ASP A 234 -16.05 -3.91 -0.06
CA ASP A 234 -15.42 -5.16 0.36
C ASP A 234 -16.41 -6.31 0.16
N LEU A 235 -16.22 -7.08 -0.91
CA LEU A 235 -17.11 -8.19 -1.29
C LEU A 235 -17.02 -9.37 -0.32
N GLY A 236 -15.97 -9.44 0.51
CA GLY A 236 -15.82 -10.46 1.55
C GLY A 236 -16.44 -10.08 2.90
N ALA A 237 -16.92 -8.83 3.07
CA ALA A 237 -17.40 -8.31 4.34
C ALA A 237 -18.78 -7.60 4.22
N LEU A 238 -19.71 -8.20 3.48
CA LEU A 238 -21.01 -7.60 3.13
C LEU A 238 -22.09 -7.68 4.23
N GLY A 239 -21.79 -8.27 5.40
CA GLY A 239 -22.71 -8.23 6.55
C GLY A 239 -24.08 -8.89 6.33
N GLY A 240 -24.17 -9.87 5.43
CA GLY A 240 -25.43 -10.54 5.08
C GLY A 240 -26.07 -10.07 3.77
N LEU A 241 -25.55 -9.00 3.16
CA LEU A 241 -25.93 -8.57 1.82
C LEU A 241 -25.25 -9.43 0.75
N ASP A 242 -25.87 -9.52 -0.43
CA ASP A 242 -25.27 -10.15 -1.61
C ASP A 242 -24.32 -9.18 -2.35
N ALA A 243 -23.53 -9.71 -3.28
CA ALA A 243 -22.55 -8.92 -4.04
C ALA A 243 -23.20 -7.78 -4.85
N TRP A 244 -24.46 -7.94 -5.26
CA TRP A 244 -25.21 -6.91 -6.00
C TRP A 244 -25.56 -5.73 -5.11
N ALA A 245 -26.10 -5.99 -3.92
CA ALA A 245 -26.41 -4.99 -2.92
C ALA A 245 -25.15 -4.25 -2.44
N GLY A 246 -24.03 -4.97 -2.27
CA GLY A 246 -22.74 -4.36 -1.94
C GLY A 246 -22.25 -3.35 -3.00
N VAL A 247 -22.27 -3.75 -4.28
CA VAL A 247 -21.89 -2.86 -5.39
C VAL A 247 -22.87 -1.70 -5.54
N ALA A 248 -24.17 -1.95 -5.41
CA ALA A 248 -25.20 -0.93 -5.46
C ALA A 248 -24.99 0.14 -4.38
N GLY A 249 -24.74 -0.27 -3.12
CA GLY A 249 -24.41 0.65 -2.03
C GLY A 249 -23.22 1.55 -2.38
N ALA A 250 -22.11 0.96 -2.82
CA ALA A 250 -20.93 1.73 -3.22
C ALA A 250 -21.20 2.68 -4.40
N MET A 251 -22.01 2.27 -5.38
CA MET A 251 -22.35 3.13 -6.52
C MET A 251 -23.28 4.30 -6.13
N LEU A 252 -24.15 4.12 -5.12
CA LEU A 252 -25.01 5.18 -4.59
C LEU A 252 -24.24 6.23 -3.79
N ASP A 253 -23.11 5.85 -3.19
CA ASP A 253 -22.20 6.79 -2.51
C ASP A 253 -21.47 7.74 -3.49
N TRP A 254 -21.59 7.53 -4.80
CA TRP A 254 -21.01 8.44 -5.78
C TRP A 254 -21.75 9.77 -5.81
N GLU A 255 -21.10 10.77 -5.24
CA GLU A 255 -21.44 12.17 -5.41
C GLU A 255 -20.32 12.95 -6.10
N CYS A 256 -20.70 13.92 -6.92
CA CYS A 256 -19.78 14.91 -7.45
C CYS A 256 -20.28 16.31 -7.08
N GLN A 257 -19.54 17.02 -6.23
CA GLN A 257 -19.91 18.36 -5.73
C GLN A 257 -21.30 18.38 -5.05
N GLY A 258 -21.62 17.35 -4.26
CA GLY A 258 -22.91 17.21 -3.59
C GLY A 258 -24.08 16.80 -4.48
N VAL A 259 -23.81 16.45 -5.76
CA VAL A 259 -24.81 15.91 -6.68
C VAL A 259 -24.59 14.40 -6.81
N PRO A 260 -25.57 13.55 -6.42
CA PRO A 260 -25.49 12.11 -6.62
C PRO A 260 -25.47 11.73 -8.10
N LEU A 261 -24.58 10.83 -8.51
CA LEU A 261 -24.49 10.36 -9.89
C LEU A 261 -25.63 9.40 -10.27
N LEU A 262 -26.23 8.74 -9.27
CA LEU A 262 -27.33 7.79 -9.43
C LEU A 262 -28.45 8.16 -8.47
N SER A 263 -29.36 9.02 -8.93
CA SER A 263 -30.53 9.44 -8.15
C SER A 263 -31.72 8.51 -8.39
N GLY A 264 -32.63 8.41 -7.42
CA GLY A 264 -33.90 7.69 -7.57
C GLY A 264 -33.84 6.18 -7.32
N TYR A 265 -32.69 5.65 -6.91
CA TYR A 265 -32.53 4.26 -6.51
C TYR A 265 -32.33 4.12 -4.99
N SER A 266 -32.90 3.05 -4.43
CA SER A 266 -32.41 2.42 -3.20
C SER A 266 -31.38 1.34 -3.52
N ILE A 267 -30.67 0.84 -2.49
CA ILE A 267 -29.73 -0.29 -2.63
C ILE A 267 -30.41 -1.48 -3.33
N ASP A 268 -31.60 -1.89 -2.88
CA ASP A 268 -32.32 -3.05 -3.43
C ASP A 268 -32.71 -2.84 -4.90
N THR A 269 -33.24 -1.66 -5.23
CA THR A 269 -33.67 -1.37 -6.62
C THR A 269 -32.50 -1.24 -7.58
N LEU A 270 -31.36 -0.67 -7.14
CA LEU A 270 -30.16 -0.61 -7.97
C LEU A 270 -29.50 -1.98 -8.09
N ALA A 271 -29.49 -2.78 -7.03
CA ALA A 271 -28.98 -4.16 -7.07
C ALA A 271 -29.77 -5.01 -8.08
N ALA A 272 -31.10 -4.93 -8.06
CA ALA A 272 -31.96 -5.57 -9.05
C ALA A 272 -31.71 -5.01 -10.46
N ALA A 273 -31.59 -3.69 -10.62
CA ALA A 273 -31.31 -3.08 -11.92
C ALA A 273 -29.93 -3.48 -12.48
N LEU A 274 -28.90 -3.59 -11.65
CA LEU A 274 -27.57 -4.07 -12.05
C LEU A 274 -27.62 -5.52 -12.56
N ARG A 275 -28.45 -6.36 -11.93
CA ARG A 275 -28.64 -7.76 -12.29
C ARG A 275 -29.45 -7.93 -13.58
N ASP A 276 -30.61 -7.26 -13.65
CA ASP A 276 -31.63 -7.54 -14.65
C ASP A 276 -31.59 -6.57 -15.84
N ALA A 277 -31.13 -5.33 -15.62
CA ALA A 277 -31.15 -4.25 -16.61
C ALA A 277 -29.93 -3.29 -16.49
N PRO A 278 -28.68 -3.78 -16.57
CA PRO A 278 -27.48 -2.97 -16.36
C PRO A 278 -27.37 -1.77 -17.34
N ASP A 279 -27.96 -1.91 -18.53
CA ASP A 279 -28.00 -0.84 -19.53
C ASP A 279 -28.86 0.36 -19.06
N GLU A 280 -29.87 0.14 -18.21
CA GLU A 280 -30.64 1.23 -17.57
C GLU A 280 -29.77 1.98 -16.57
N VAL A 281 -29.03 1.27 -15.72
CA VAL A 281 -28.11 1.86 -14.76
C VAL A 281 -27.07 2.72 -15.48
N LEU A 282 -26.54 2.24 -16.60
CA LEU A 282 -25.61 2.99 -17.44
C LEU A 282 -26.24 4.24 -18.05
N ARG A 283 -27.52 4.22 -18.41
CA ARG A 283 -28.24 5.42 -18.89
C ARG A 283 -28.40 6.45 -17.77
N GLN A 284 -28.83 6.03 -16.58
CA GLN A 284 -28.95 6.92 -15.42
C GLN A 284 -27.60 7.52 -15.01
N LEU A 285 -26.54 6.70 -15.03
CA LEU A 285 -25.18 7.16 -14.77
C LEU A 285 -24.74 8.23 -15.79
N ALA A 286 -25.06 8.05 -17.07
CA ALA A 286 -24.76 9.06 -18.09
C ALA A 286 -25.47 10.39 -17.82
N ILE A 287 -26.76 10.34 -17.45
CA ILE A 287 -27.55 11.52 -17.09
C ILE A 287 -26.91 12.25 -15.90
N GLY A 288 -26.53 11.54 -14.83
CA GLY A 288 -25.86 12.13 -13.67
C GLY A 288 -24.49 12.74 -14.01
N LEU A 289 -23.71 12.06 -14.86
CA LEU A 289 -22.42 12.57 -15.33
C LEU A 289 -22.57 13.81 -16.24
N ASP A 290 -23.63 13.89 -17.04
CA ASP A 290 -23.89 15.06 -17.89
C ASP A 290 -24.38 16.26 -17.08
N ALA A 291 -25.23 16.02 -16.07
CA ALA A 291 -25.68 17.05 -15.13
C ALA A 291 -24.49 17.68 -14.39
N THR A 292 -23.55 16.87 -13.91
CA THR A 292 -22.34 17.36 -13.22
C THR A 292 -21.35 18.05 -14.16
N ARG A 293 -21.28 17.64 -15.43
CA ARG A 293 -20.48 18.32 -16.46
C ARG A 293 -20.96 19.75 -16.72
N ALA A 294 -22.28 19.94 -16.82
CA ALA A 294 -22.88 21.25 -17.04
C ALA A 294 -22.50 22.26 -15.93
N LEU A 295 -22.33 21.77 -14.69
CA LEU A 295 -21.90 22.59 -13.55
C LEU A 295 -20.40 22.96 -13.57
N ARG A 296 -19.53 22.12 -14.17
CA ARG A 296 -18.07 22.24 -14.10
C ARG A 296 -17.39 22.97 -15.27
N GLY A 297 -18.04 23.08 -16.43
CA GLY A 297 -17.43 23.71 -17.62
C GLY A 297 -16.15 23.02 -18.14
N GLY A 298 -16.01 21.70 -17.95
CA GLY A 298 -14.79 20.94 -18.26
C GLY A 298 -15.02 19.53 -18.82
N ALA A 299 -13.93 18.79 -19.05
CA ALA A 299 -13.97 17.40 -19.52
C ALA A 299 -14.54 16.45 -18.44
N GLN A 300 -15.43 15.56 -18.86
CA GLN A 300 -16.12 14.59 -18.00
C GLN A 300 -15.11 13.57 -17.46
N ALA A 301 -14.96 13.52 -16.13
CA ALA A 301 -14.15 12.49 -15.47
C ALA A 301 -15.08 11.35 -15.04
N PRO A 302 -14.70 10.07 -15.27
CA PRO A 302 -15.49 8.92 -14.84
C PRO A 302 -15.44 8.74 -13.32
N PRO A 303 -16.43 8.09 -12.69
CA PRO A 303 -16.30 7.61 -11.33
C PRO A 303 -15.45 6.32 -11.29
N LEU A 304 -14.85 6.05 -10.12
CA LEU A 304 -14.11 4.82 -9.84
C LEU A 304 -14.94 3.88 -8.96
N LEU A 305 -15.08 2.63 -9.40
CA LEU A 305 -15.57 1.51 -8.61
C LEU A 305 -14.39 0.62 -8.20
N VAL A 306 -14.14 0.51 -6.90
CA VAL A 306 -13.18 -0.45 -6.35
C VAL A 306 -13.93 -1.67 -5.85
N LEU A 307 -13.61 -2.83 -6.42
CA LEU A 307 -14.11 -4.14 -6.01
C LEU A 307 -13.02 -4.81 -5.17
N ASP A 308 -13.06 -4.63 -3.85
CA ASP A 308 -12.10 -5.25 -2.95
C ASP A 308 -12.52 -6.69 -2.61
N ARG A 309 -11.52 -7.54 -2.39
CA ARG A 309 -11.67 -8.98 -2.09
C ARG A 309 -12.57 -9.71 -3.11
N LEU A 310 -12.30 -9.49 -4.41
CA LEU A 310 -13.04 -10.11 -5.52
C LEU A 310 -13.09 -11.65 -5.43
N GLU A 311 -12.14 -12.27 -4.73
CA GLU A 311 -12.17 -13.71 -4.45
C GLU A 311 -13.46 -14.20 -3.77
N ALA A 312 -14.22 -13.35 -3.08
CA ALA A 312 -15.50 -13.72 -2.49
C ALA A 312 -16.51 -14.14 -3.58
N VAL A 313 -16.63 -13.33 -4.65
CA VAL A 313 -17.51 -13.62 -5.79
C VAL A 313 -17.00 -14.80 -6.61
N LEU A 314 -15.67 -14.92 -6.78
CA LEU A 314 -15.07 -16.04 -7.52
C LEU A 314 -15.27 -17.42 -6.86
N GLN A 315 -15.67 -17.45 -5.59
CA GLN A 315 -15.95 -18.66 -4.81
C GLN A 315 -17.44 -19.01 -4.75
N GLU A 316 -18.32 -18.20 -5.32
CA GLU A 316 -19.74 -18.53 -5.46
C GLU A 316 -19.96 -19.60 -6.54
N ASP A 317 -21.20 -20.09 -6.69
CA ASP A 317 -21.51 -21.02 -7.77
C ASP A 317 -21.37 -20.37 -9.15
N GLU A 318 -21.14 -21.20 -10.16
CA GLU A 318 -20.83 -20.74 -11.51
C GLU A 318 -21.98 -19.93 -12.15
N VAL A 319 -23.23 -20.22 -11.80
CA VAL A 319 -24.40 -19.53 -12.36
C VAL A 319 -24.47 -18.10 -11.86
N HIS A 320 -24.38 -17.89 -10.54
CA HIS A 320 -24.37 -16.55 -9.94
C HIS A 320 -23.12 -15.77 -10.37
N THR A 321 -21.96 -16.44 -10.39
CA THR A 321 -20.69 -15.82 -10.79
C THR A 321 -20.72 -15.35 -12.25
N ALA A 322 -21.26 -16.15 -13.18
CA ALA A 322 -21.35 -15.79 -14.59
C ALA A 322 -22.22 -14.55 -14.82
N ALA A 323 -23.43 -14.53 -14.24
CA ALA A 323 -24.33 -13.38 -14.35
C ALA A 323 -23.69 -12.08 -13.82
N TRP A 324 -22.94 -12.17 -12.73
CA TRP A 324 -22.25 -11.03 -12.14
C TRP A 324 -21.15 -10.48 -13.05
N PHE A 325 -20.32 -11.34 -13.64
CA PHE A 325 -19.27 -10.91 -14.57
C PHE A 325 -19.82 -10.41 -15.91
N ASP A 326 -20.95 -10.93 -16.39
CA ASP A 326 -21.63 -10.42 -17.58
C ASP A 326 -22.10 -8.97 -17.38
N ALA A 327 -22.69 -8.66 -16.22
CA ALA A 327 -23.06 -7.29 -15.88
C ALA A 327 -21.83 -6.39 -15.74
N LEU A 328 -20.78 -6.86 -15.06
CA LEU A 328 -19.52 -6.11 -14.93
C LEU A 328 -18.88 -5.84 -16.30
N GLU A 329 -18.93 -6.80 -17.25
CA GLU A 329 -18.43 -6.59 -18.60
C GLU A 329 -19.18 -5.46 -19.31
N ARG A 330 -20.51 -5.41 -19.20
CA ARG A 330 -21.32 -4.31 -19.78
C ARG A 330 -20.93 -2.97 -19.17
N LEU A 331 -20.74 -2.91 -17.85
CA LEU A 331 -20.28 -1.71 -17.15
C LEU A 331 -18.92 -1.23 -17.68
N VAL A 332 -17.94 -2.13 -17.79
CA VAL A 332 -16.58 -1.81 -18.28
C VAL A 332 -16.61 -1.38 -19.76
N ARG A 333 -17.38 -2.07 -20.61
CA ARG A 333 -17.51 -1.76 -22.04
C ARG A 333 -18.20 -0.42 -22.32
N SER A 334 -19.00 0.07 -21.39
CA SER A 334 -19.63 1.39 -21.51
C SER A 334 -18.61 2.53 -21.53
N THR A 335 -17.41 2.31 -20.98
CA THR A 335 -16.40 3.35 -20.76
C THR A 335 -16.89 4.57 -19.97
N ARG A 336 -17.96 4.41 -19.17
CA ARG A 336 -18.52 5.49 -18.33
C ARG A 336 -17.94 5.51 -16.92
N LEU A 337 -17.34 4.42 -16.49
CA LEU A 337 -16.70 4.26 -15.19
C LEU A 337 -15.36 3.55 -15.34
N VAL A 338 -14.55 3.66 -14.29
CA VAL A 338 -13.30 2.92 -14.12
C VAL A 338 -13.51 1.86 -13.05
N VAL A 339 -13.03 0.64 -13.30
CA VAL A 339 -13.11 -0.47 -12.35
C VAL A 339 -11.69 -0.85 -11.89
N LEU A 340 -11.52 -0.96 -10.58
CA LEU A 340 -10.34 -1.58 -10.00
C LEU A 340 -10.76 -2.81 -9.22
N ALA A 341 -10.40 -3.99 -9.73
CA ALA A 341 -10.60 -5.25 -9.04
C ALA A 341 -9.38 -5.57 -8.17
N VAL A 342 -9.57 -5.81 -6.88
CA VAL A 342 -8.51 -6.20 -5.96
C VAL A 342 -8.73 -7.65 -5.55
N CYS A 343 -7.70 -8.48 -5.70
CA CYS A 343 -7.80 -9.90 -5.42
C CYS A 343 -6.50 -10.47 -4.84
N ARG A 344 -6.59 -11.63 -4.18
CA ARG A 344 -5.43 -12.39 -3.72
C ARG A 344 -4.81 -13.23 -4.84
N ASN A 345 -3.47 -13.38 -4.81
CA ASN A 345 -2.73 -14.15 -5.81
C ASN A 345 -3.16 -15.62 -5.88
N ASP A 346 -3.56 -16.20 -4.75
CA ASP A 346 -3.93 -17.61 -4.64
C ASP A 346 -5.19 -17.95 -5.48
N PHE A 347 -5.97 -16.94 -5.86
CA PHE A 347 -7.18 -17.09 -6.69
C PHE A 347 -6.92 -16.86 -8.19
N TYR A 348 -5.66 -16.75 -8.60
CA TYR A 348 -5.29 -16.52 -10.00
C TYR A 348 -5.90 -17.57 -10.96
N ALA A 349 -5.97 -18.84 -10.55
CA ALA A 349 -6.58 -19.88 -11.37
C ALA A 349 -8.08 -19.64 -11.63
N ALA A 350 -8.81 -19.09 -10.65
CA ALA A 350 -10.21 -18.72 -10.81
C ALA A 350 -10.36 -17.45 -11.66
N LEU A 351 -9.51 -16.44 -11.41
CA LEU A 351 -9.43 -15.21 -12.22
C LEU A 351 -9.18 -15.52 -13.70
N ALA A 352 -8.26 -16.44 -13.99
CA ALA A 352 -7.88 -16.81 -15.36
C ALA A 352 -9.02 -17.44 -16.17
N ARG A 353 -10.05 -17.97 -15.50
CA ARG A 353 -11.27 -18.49 -16.16
C ARG A 353 -12.23 -17.39 -16.60
N ARG A 354 -11.98 -16.13 -16.24
CA ARG A 354 -12.85 -14.99 -16.56
C ARG A 354 -12.23 -14.12 -17.67
N PRO A 355 -12.73 -14.20 -18.92
CA PRO A 355 -12.16 -13.44 -20.05
C PRO A 355 -12.11 -11.93 -19.81
N LEU A 356 -13.13 -11.36 -19.16
CA LEU A 356 -13.18 -9.95 -18.79
C LEU A 356 -11.95 -9.50 -18.00
N LEU A 357 -11.53 -10.29 -17.01
CA LEU A 357 -10.43 -9.97 -16.12
C LEU A 357 -9.06 -10.19 -16.78
N MET A 358 -8.98 -11.07 -17.77
CA MET A 358 -7.73 -11.38 -18.48
C MET A 358 -7.47 -10.45 -19.67
N ARG A 359 -8.49 -9.74 -20.14
CA ARG A 359 -8.38 -8.78 -21.24
C ARG A 359 -7.38 -7.68 -20.88
N GLY A 360 -6.52 -7.33 -21.84
CA GLY A 360 -5.53 -6.27 -21.67
C GLY A 360 -4.37 -6.60 -20.72
N LYS A 361 -4.25 -7.84 -20.22
CA LYS A 361 -3.15 -8.23 -19.31
C LYS A 361 -1.77 -7.89 -19.86
N GLU A 362 -1.48 -8.24 -21.12
CA GLU A 362 -0.22 -7.92 -21.81
C GLU A 362 0.00 -6.41 -21.99
N SER A 363 -1.09 -5.64 -22.00
CA SER A 363 -1.06 -4.16 -22.05
C SER A 363 -1.04 -3.51 -20.66
N GLY A 364 -0.86 -4.29 -19.58
CA GLY A 364 -0.74 -3.78 -18.22
C GLY A 364 -2.07 -3.65 -17.46
N ALA A 365 -3.11 -4.41 -17.82
CA ALA A 365 -4.34 -4.48 -17.01
C ALA A 365 -4.15 -5.18 -15.66
N HIS A 366 -2.99 -5.80 -15.41
CA HIS A 366 -2.67 -6.47 -14.14
C HIS A 366 -1.50 -5.76 -13.44
N LEU A 367 -1.55 -5.72 -12.10
CA LEU A 367 -0.45 -5.30 -11.25
C LEU A 367 -0.34 -6.24 -10.06
N ASP A 368 0.83 -6.86 -9.90
CA ASP A 368 1.18 -7.61 -8.70
C ASP A 368 1.82 -6.67 -7.66
N LEU A 369 1.15 -6.50 -6.53
CA LEU A 369 1.64 -5.77 -5.37
C LEU A 369 2.50 -6.71 -4.52
N ALA A 370 3.81 -6.58 -4.68
CA ALA A 370 4.76 -7.25 -3.81
C ALA A 370 4.70 -6.71 -2.36
N PRO A 371 5.07 -7.55 -1.37
CA PRO A 371 5.43 -7.08 -0.04
C PRO A 371 6.43 -5.91 -0.11
N PRO A 372 6.36 -4.95 0.82
CA PRO A 372 7.25 -3.80 0.80
C PRO A 372 8.68 -4.23 1.13
N GLY A 373 9.66 -3.74 0.37
CA GLY A 373 11.07 -3.93 0.68
C GLY A 373 11.54 -3.04 1.84
N ALA A 374 12.82 -3.20 2.24
CA ALA A 374 13.41 -2.51 3.40
C ALA A 374 13.25 -0.98 3.37
N ARG A 375 13.42 -0.36 2.19
CA ARG A 375 13.24 1.09 2.01
C ARG A 375 11.80 1.52 2.29
N ALA A 376 10.83 0.77 1.79
CA ALA A 376 9.41 1.05 1.99
C ALA A 376 9.01 0.85 3.45
N ILE A 377 9.48 -0.23 4.10
CA ILE A 377 9.27 -0.46 5.54
C ILE A 377 9.84 0.69 6.38
N ALA A 378 11.07 1.12 6.12
CA ALA A 378 11.67 2.24 6.85
C ALA A 378 10.86 3.53 6.70
N GLN A 379 10.29 3.78 5.51
CA GLN A 379 9.39 4.91 5.28
C GLN A 379 8.07 4.77 6.06
N MET A 380 7.46 3.59 6.05
CA MET A 380 6.22 3.29 6.78
C MET A 380 6.37 3.39 8.30
N ILE A 381 7.58 3.25 8.83
CA ILE A 381 7.88 3.44 10.24
C ILE A 381 8.16 4.93 10.50
N ARG A 382 9.21 5.47 9.86
CA ARG A 382 9.79 6.76 10.26
C ARG A 382 8.97 7.96 9.82
N LEU A 383 8.34 7.92 8.63
CA LEU A 383 7.68 9.09 8.06
C LEU A 383 6.33 9.43 8.70
N PRO A 384 5.42 8.47 9.01
CA PRO A 384 4.20 8.79 9.76
C PRO A 384 4.50 9.35 11.15
N ALA A 385 5.51 8.80 11.84
CA ALA A 385 5.98 9.31 13.11
C ALA A 385 6.38 10.79 13.00
N ARG A 386 7.27 11.12 12.07
CA ARG A 386 7.70 12.51 11.82
C ARG A 386 6.54 13.43 11.44
N ALA A 387 5.62 12.98 10.60
CA ALA A 387 4.44 13.75 10.21
C ALA A 387 3.53 14.08 11.42
N ALA A 388 3.56 13.24 12.45
CA ALA A 388 2.86 13.42 13.72
C ALA A 388 3.72 14.07 14.84
N GLY A 389 4.93 14.54 14.52
CA GLY A 389 5.86 15.08 15.51
C GLY A 389 6.51 14.04 16.42
N LEU A 390 6.35 12.75 16.15
CA LEU A 390 6.88 11.67 16.97
C LEU A 390 8.33 11.31 16.60
N SER A 391 9.05 10.85 17.61
CA SER A 391 10.41 10.31 17.53
C SER A 391 10.47 8.93 18.17
N TYR A 392 11.51 8.17 17.82
CA TYR A 392 11.74 6.82 18.36
C TYR A 392 12.85 6.87 19.39
N GLY A 393 12.61 6.23 20.54
CA GLY A 393 13.62 6.06 21.58
C GLY A 393 14.74 5.11 21.17
N ALA A 394 15.69 4.93 22.08
CA ALA A 394 16.78 3.98 21.97
C ALA A 394 16.76 3.02 23.16
N ASP A 395 17.53 1.94 23.06
CA ASP A 395 17.79 1.02 24.17
C ASP A 395 18.58 1.71 25.31
N GLU A 396 18.78 1.01 26.43
CA GLU A 396 19.52 1.54 27.59
C GLU A 396 20.96 1.97 27.24
N SER A 397 21.57 1.34 26.23
CA SER A 397 22.91 1.68 25.77
C SER A 397 22.95 2.94 24.89
N GLY A 398 21.81 3.35 24.32
CA GLY A 398 21.71 4.44 23.35
C GLY A 398 22.28 4.11 21.97
N LEU A 399 22.83 2.90 21.76
CA LEU A 399 23.44 2.48 20.51
C LEU A 399 22.42 1.91 19.52
N ASN A 400 21.31 1.36 20.02
CA ASN A 400 20.28 0.75 19.18
C ASN A 400 19.02 1.61 19.19
N ARG A 401 18.58 2.06 18.01
CA ARG A 401 17.37 2.84 17.88
C ARG A 401 16.16 1.95 17.62
N LEU A 402 15.02 2.30 18.22
CA LEU A 402 13.80 1.48 18.11
C LEU A 402 13.29 1.39 16.67
N ASP A 403 13.40 2.45 15.87
CA ASP A 403 13.02 2.41 14.45
C ASP A 403 13.88 1.44 13.64
N ASP A 404 15.17 1.34 13.92
CA ASP A 404 16.07 0.35 13.29
C ASP A 404 15.68 -1.08 13.68
N ARG A 405 15.37 -1.30 14.96
CA ARG A 405 14.89 -2.59 15.46
C ARG A 405 13.57 -3.01 14.81
N LEU A 406 12.60 -2.10 14.74
CA LEU A 406 11.32 -2.32 14.07
C LEU A 406 11.48 -2.65 12.58
N CYS A 407 12.40 -1.96 11.89
CA CYS A 407 12.71 -2.28 10.49
C CYS A 407 13.26 -3.70 10.35
N ALA A 408 14.22 -4.08 11.21
CA ALA A 408 14.83 -5.41 11.18
C ALA A 408 13.81 -6.52 11.45
N ASP A 409 12.98 -6.36 12.49
CA ASP A 409 11.95 -7.33 12.84
C ASP A 409 10.88 -7.44 11.74
N ALA A 410 10.47 -6.33 11.12
CA ALA A 410 9.52 -6.34 10.02
C ALA A 410 10.07 -7.01 8.74
N MET A 411 11.37 -6.94 8.48
CA MET A 411 11.98 -7.63 7.34
C MET A 411 12.08 -9.14 7.52
N GLN A 412 12.04 -9.63 8.77
CA GLN A 412 12.09 -11.06 9.08
C GLN A 412 10.69 -11.68 9.22
N ALA A 413 9.66 -10.87 9.47
CA ALA A 413 8.30 -11.36 9.67
C ALA A 413 7.56 -11.57 8.34
N PRO A 414 7.04 -12.79 8.06
CA PRO A 414 6.05 -12.97 7.00
C PRO A 414 4.77 -12.21 7.37
N ASP A 415 4.17 -11.52 6.38
CA ASP A 415 3.00 -10.64 6.57
C ASP A 415 3.25 -9.54 7.61
N ALA A 416 4.42 -8.89 7.55
CA ALA A 416 4.85 -7.90 8.53
C ALA A 416 3.91 -6.69 8.69
N LEU A 417 3.20 -6.28 7.64
CA LEU A 417 2.51 -4.98 7.65
C LEU A 417 1.40 -4.84 8.69
N PRO A 418 0.45 -5.77 8.84
CA PRO A 418 -0.57 -5.65 9.88
C PRO A 418 0.03 -5.72 11.29
N LEU A 419 1.03 -6.58 11.50
CA LEU A 419 1.75 -6.64 12.78
C LEU A 419 2.47 -5.33 13.07
N LEU A 420 3.12 -4.76 12.07
CA LEU A 420 3.87 -3.51 12.18
C LEU A 420 2.93 -2.36 12.53
N GLN A 421 1.81 -2.24 11.83
CA GLN A 421 0.83 -1.21 12.12
C GLN A 421 0.19 -1.38 13.50
N TYR A 422 -0.13 -2.62 13.91
CA TYR A 422 -0.60 -2.92 15.25
C TYR A 422 0.40 -2.48 16.32
N THR A 423 1.65 -2.94 16.21
CA THR A 423 2.71 -2.61 17.17
C THR A 423 2.97 -1.10 17.23
N LEU A 424 3.06 -0.42 16.08
CA LEU A 424 3.25 1.02 16.03
C LEU A 424 2.08 1.79 16.66
N GLN A 425 0.85 1.34 16.46
CA GLN A 425 -0.32 1.93 17.10
C GLN A 425 -0.30 1.70 18.62
N GLN A 426 0.09 0.51 19.10
CA GLN A 426 0.21 0.25 20.54
C GLN A 426 1.31 1.12 21.17
N LEU A 427 2.46 1.25 20.51
CA LEU A 427 3.53 2.17 20.94
C LEU A 427 3.01 3.61 21.02
N TYR A 428 2.19 4.03 20.07
CA TYR A 428 1.56 5.34 20.12
C TYR A 428 0.59 5.46 21.30
N LEU A 429 -0.34 4.53 21.47
CA LEU A 429 -1.39 4.59 22.50
C LEU A 429 -0.82 4.51 23.92
N HIS A 430 0.27 3.78 24.12
CA HIS A 430 0.93 3.60 25.43
C HIS A 430 2.11 4.55 25.66
N ARG A 431 2.35 5.52 24.77
CA ARG A 431 3.43 6.50 24.96
C ARG A 431 3.17 7.35 26.21
N ALA A 432 4.23 7.63 26.96
CA ALA A 432 4.19 8.62 28.03
C ALA A 432 3.91 10.03 27.48
N PRO A 433 3.46 10.99 28.29
CA PRO A 433 3.35 12.39 27.89
C PRO A 433 4.67 12.89 27.29
N GLY A 434 4.66 13.12 25.97
CA GLY A 434 5.86 13.35 25.18
C GLY A 434 5.69 12.83 23.75
N GLU A 435 6.67 13.14 22.91
CA GLU A 435 6.68 12.78 21.50
C GLU A 435 7.56 11.55 21.21
N VAL A 436 7.94 10.78 22.22
CA VAL A 436 8.87 9.64 22.07
C VAL A 436 8.13 8.31 22.19
N LEU A 437 8.30 7.44 21.18
CA LEU A 437 7.91 6.04 21.22
C LEU A 437 9.02 5.24 21.90
N ALA A 438 8.76 4.76 23.12
CA ALA A 438 9.79 4.19 24.00
C ALA A 438 10.21 2.77 23.59
N TRP A 439 11.51 2.46 23.75
CA TRP A 439 12.06 1.12 23.56
C TRP A 439 11.48 0.12 24.56
N SER A 440 11.38 0.48 25.84
CA SER A 440 10.81 -0.37 26.88
C SER A 440 9.37 -0.80 26.57
N ALA A 441 8.55 0.12 26.04
CA ALA A 441 7.19 -0.21 25.62
C ALA A 441 7.16 -1.28 24.50
N TYR A 442 8.16 -1.28 23.61
CA TYR A 442 8.30 -2.31 22.57
C TYR A 442 8.69 -3.68 23.17
N GLU A 443 9.52 -3.69 24.21
CA GLU A 443 9.90 -4.90 24.95
C GLU A 443 8.74 -5.45 25.80
N ASP A 444 7.92 -4.57 26.37
CA ASP A 444 6.71 -4.95 27.11
C ASP A 444 5.66 -5.58 26.18
N LEU A 445 5.53 -5.05 24.95
CA LEU A 445 4.82 -5.67 23.84
C LEU A 445 5.52 -6.93 23.30
N GLY A 446 6.76 -7.15 23.76
CA GLY A 446 7.74 -8.19 23.40
C GLY A 446 7.83 -8.44 21.92
N GLY A 447 8.17 -7.35 21.24
CA GLY A 447 8.50 -7.34 19.84
C GLY A 447 7.28 -7.27 18.92
N LEU A 448 7.58 -7.16 17.63
CA LEU A 448 6.61 -7.07 16.55
C LEU A 448 5.60 -8.21 16.56
N GLU A 449 6.08 -9.44 16.70
CA GLU A 449 5.27 -10.65 16.61
C GLU A 449 4.55 -11.00 17.92
N GLY A 450 5.09 -10.60 19.08
CA GLY A 450 4.52 -10.89 20.39
C GLY A 450 3.34 -9.98 20.76
N ALA A 451 3.21 -8.82 20.12
CA ALA A 451 2.18 -7.83 20.44
C ALA A 451 0.76 -8.37 20.24
N ILE A 452 0.52 -9.08 19.12
CA ILE A 452 -0.82 -9.62 18.81
C ILE A 452 -1.21 -10.77 19.73
N GLY A 453 -0.26 -11.65 20.08
CA GLY A 453 -0.48 -12.77 21.00
C GLY A 453 -0.82 -12.28 22.41
N ARG A 454 -0.12 -11.25 22.90
CA ARG A 454 -0.43 -10.61 24.19
C ARG A 454 -1.81 -9.99 24.21
N ARG A 455 -2.23 -9.32 23.14
CA ARG A 455 -3.57 -8.73 23.04
C ARG A 455 -4.66 -9.79 23.05
N ALA A 456 -4.49 -10.85 22.27
CA ALA A 456 -5.43 -11.97 22.23
C ALA A 456 -5.56 -12.63 23.61
N GLU A 457 -4.45 -12.82 24.30
CA GLU A 457 -4.43 -13.37 25.65
C GLU A 457 -5.07 -12.42 26.68
N ALA A 458 -4.84 -11.11 26.60
CA ALA A 458 -5.46 -10.12 27.47
C ALA A 458 -6.98 -10.06 27.26
N LEU A 459 -7.43 -9.98 26.01
CA LEU A 459 -8.85 -10.00 25.65
C LEU A 459 -9.53 -11.27 26.18
N LEU A 460 -8.92 -12.44 25.94
CA LEU A 460 -9.49 -13.70 26.41
C LEU A 460 -9.63 -13.73 27.93
N ARG A 461 -8.65 -13.20 28.68
CA ARG A 461 -8.71 -13.14 30.15
C ARG A 461 -9.83 -12.23 30.67
N GLU A 462 -10.23 -11.22 29.92
CA GLU A 462 -11.33 -10.30 30.26
C GLU A 462 -12.71 -10.91 29.98
N LEU A 463 -12.80 -11.95 29.15
CA LEU A 463 -14.07 -12.60 28.83
C LEU A 463 -14.58 -13.50 29.98
N PRO A 464 -15.90 -13.71 30.09
CA PRO A 464 -16.50 -14.70 30.99
C PRO A 464 -15.94 -16.12 30.80
N ALA A 465 -15.91 -16.91 31.88
CA ALA A 465 -15.26 -18.24 31.89
C ALA A 465 -15.84 -19.22 30.85
N ASP A 466 -17.15 -19.20 30.63
CA ASP A 466 -17.84 -20.00 29.62
C ASP A 466 -17.42 -19.66 28.18
N GLN A 467 -17.13 -18.38 27.90
CA GLN A 467 -16.57 -17.92 26.63
C GLN A 467 -15.10 -18.31 26.50
N GLN A 468 -14.32 -18.24 27.58
CA GLN A 468 -12.93 -18.70 27.58
C GLN A 468 -12.82 -20.19 27.26
N GLU A 469 -13.71 -21.00 27.83
CA GLU A 469 -13.81 -22.45 27.58
C GLU A 469 -14.30 -22.81 26.17
N ALA A 470 -14.86 -21.84 25.43
CA ALA A 470 -15.23 -22.06 24.03
C ALA A 470 -14.02 -22.07 23.09
N LEU A 471 -12.89 -21.44 23.46
CA LEU A 471 -11.72 -21.32 22.58
C LEU A 471 -11.16 -22.69 22.12
N PRO A 472 -10.91 -23.68 23.01
CA PRO A 472 -10.42 -25.00 22.59
C PRO A 472 -11.38 -25.75 21.65
N ARG A 473 -12.69 -25.47 21.70
CA ARG A 473 -13.70 -26.04 20.79
C ARG A 473 -13.70 -25.36 19.42
N LEU A 474 -13.36 -24.08 19.39
CA LEU A 474 -13.27 -23.27 18.17
C LEU A 474 -11.96 -23.52 17.40
N LEU A 475 -10.82 -23.72 18.09
CA LEU A 475 -9.50 -23.87 17.47
C LEU A 475 -9.41 -24.98 16.41
N PRO A 476 -9.99 -26.19 16.58
CA PRO A 476 -10.03 -27.19 15.52
C PRO A 476 -10.69 -26.64 14.25
N ARG A 477 -11.74 -25.83 14.37
CA ARG A 477 -12.41 -25.30 13.19
C ARG A 477 -11.61 -24.17 12.52
N LEU A 478 -10.87 -23.37 13.30
CA LEU A 478 -10.10 -22.22 12.81
C LEU A 478 -8.68 -22.52 12.32
N VAL A 479 -8.06 -23.64 12.72
CA VAL A 479 -6.65 -23.94 12.39
C VAL A 479 -6.57 -25.06 11.37
N SER A 480 -5.75 -24.88 10.33
CA SER A 480 -5.37 -25.91 9.36
C SER A 480 -3.85 -26.18 9.39
N LEU A 481 -3.46 -27.43 9.15
CA LEU A 481 -2.09 -27.90 9.02
C LEU A 481 -1.95 -28.79 7.78
N ALA A 482 -1.19 -28.32 6.79
CA ALA A 482 -0.89 -29.05 5.57
C ALA A 482 0.24 -30.10 5.78
N GLY A 483 0.09 -30.95 6.79
CA GLY A 483 1.10 -31.93 7.22
C GLY A 483 1.67 -31.64 8.61
N GLU A 484 2.34 -32.64 9.18
CA GLU A 484 2.86 -32.57 10.56
C GLU A 484 4.01 -31.59 10.74
N GLU A 485 4.77 -31.23 9.71
CA GLU A 485 5.84 -30.23 9.80
C GLU A 485 5.39 -28.83 9.35
N ALA A 486 4.21 -28.71 8.75
CA ALA A 486 3.72 -27.46 8.20
C ALA A 486 3.43 -26.40 9.28
N SER A 487 3.56 -25.13 8.91
CA SER A 487 3.11 -24.03 9.76
C SER A 487 1.58 -23.99 9.84
N PRO A 488 0.99 -23.65 11.00
CA PRO A 488 -0.46 -23.53 11.12
C PRO A 488 -0.96 -22.35 10.30
N THR A 489 -2.05 -22.58 9.57
CA THR A 489 -2.73 -21.58 8.73
C THR A 489 -4.17 -21.40 9.20
N GLY A 490 -4.74 -20.23 8.90
CA GLY A 490 -6.12 -19.92 9.25
C GLY A 490 -7.12 -20.60 8.30
N ARG A 491 -8.08 -21.32 8.86
CA ARG A 491 -9.23 -21.90 8.15
C ARG A 491 -10.46 -21.02 8.32
N TRP A 492 -11.28 -20.99 7.27
CA TRP A 492 -12.61 -20.38 7.30
C TRP A 492 -13.63 -21.28 8.01
N VAL A 493 -14.49 -20.69 8.83
CA VAL A 493 -15.54 -21.36 9.61
C VAL A 493 -16.88 -20.69 9.33
N ALA A 494 -17.87 -21.47 8.90
CA ALA A 494 -19.21 -20.93 8.64
C ALA A 494 -19.87 -20.42 9.92
N ALA A 495 -20.56 -19.29 9.85
CA ALA A 495 -21.31 -18.76 11.00
C ALA A 495 -22.38 -19.75 11.50
N ALA A 496 -22.96 -20.53 10.58
CA ALA A 496 -23.93 -21.59 10.90
C ALA A 496 -23.33 -22.77 11.69
N GLU A 497 -22.00 -22.96 11.67
CA GLU A 497 -21.34 -23.98 12.49
C GLU A 497 -21.20 -23.54 13.97
N LEU A 498 -21.44 -22.26 14.29
CA LEU A 498 -21.37 -21.71 15.64
C LEU A 498 -22.72 -21.89 16.37
N SER A 499 -22.96 -23.08 16.91
CA SER A 499 -24.23 -23.46 17.55
C SER A 499 -24.41 -22.85 18.94
N ASP A 500 -23.33 -22.58 19.66
CA ASP A 500 -23.37 -22.29 21.09
C ASP A 500 -23.29 -20.77 21.36
N ALA A 501 -24.08 -20.28 22.32
CA ALA A 501 -24.10 -18.85 22.65
C ALA A 501 -22.74 -18.31 23.15
N PRO A 502 -21.98 -19.02 24.01
CA PRO A 502 -20.65 -18.58 24.42
C PRO A 502 -19.64 -18.55 23.27
N GLU A 503 -19.76 -19.48 22.31
CA GLU A 503 -18.89 -19.50 21.14
C GLU A 503 -19.15 -18.31 20.21
N ARG A 504 -20.43 -17.99 19.96
CA ARG A 504 -20.79 -16.79 19.18
C ARG A 504 -20.32 -15.50 19.85
N ALA A 505 -20.41 -15.42 21.18
CA ALA A 505 -19.90 -14.27 21.94
C ALA A 505 -18.37 -14.14 21.86
N LEU A 506 -17.64 -15.26 21.99
CA LEU A 506 -16.18 -15.29 21.81
C LEU A 506 -15.78 -14.81 20.40
N VAL A 507 -16.45 -15.32 19.36
CA VAL A 507 -16.19 -14.92 17.97
C VAL A 507 -16.50 -13.43 17.77
N ALA A 508 -17.63 -12.93 18.30
CA ALA A 508 -17.98 -11.51 18.22
C ALA A 508 -16.90 -10.62 18.88
N ALA A 509 -16.44 -10.98 20.09
CA ALA A 509 -15.38 -10.25 20.78
C ALA A 509 -14.06 -10.26 19.98
N PHE A 510 -13.72 -11.39 19.35
CA PHE A 510 -12.51 -11.48 18.53
C PHE A 510 -12.63 -10.73 17.20
N VAL A 511 -13.83 -10.63 16.62
CA VAL A 511 -14.10 -9.82 15.43
C VAL A 511 -14.01 -8.33 15.78
N GLU A 512 -14.60 -7.91 16.89
CA GLU A 512 -14.51 -6.54 17.40
C GLU A 512 -13.05 -6.14 17.64
N ALA A 513 -12.27 -7.05 18.25
CA ALA A 513 -10.83 -6.87 18.45
C ALA A 513 -9.97 -7.11 17.19
N ARG A 514 -10.58 -7.39 16.03
CA ARG A 514 -9.91 -7.67 14.74
C ARG A 514 -8.90 -8.84 14.77
N LEU A 515 -9.06 -9.76 15.72
CA LEU A 515 -8.31 -11.02 15.76
C LEU A 515 -8.91 -12.05 14.78
N LEU A 516 -10.23 -11.98 14.59
CA LEU A 516 -10.96 -12.65 13.53
C LEU A 516 -11.53 -11.60 12.56
N VAL A 517 -11.75 -11.99 11.32
CA VAL A 517 -12.47 -11.19 10.33
C VAL A 517 -13.64 -11.98 9.77
N ALA A 518 -14.74 -11.27 9.51
CA ALA A 518 -15.82 -11.80 8.70
C ALA A 518 -15.29 -12.07 7.28
N ASP A 519 -15.72 -13.19 6.72
CA ASP A 519 -15.33 -13.62 5.38
C ASP A 519 -16.48 -14.38 4.72
N HIS A 520 -16.57 -14.27 3.41
CA HIS A 520 -17.61 -14.89 2.61
C HIS A 520 -16.98 -15.97 1.71
N ALA A 521 -17.46 -17.21 1.84
CA ALA A 521 -16.98 -18.33 1.05
C ALA A 521 -18.14 -19.26 0.67
N GLY A 522 -18.27 -19.59 -0.61
CA GLY A 522 -19.30 -20.51 -1.11
C GLY A 522 -20.74 -20.06 -0.84
N GLY A 523 -21.03 -18.76 -0.93
CA GLY A 523 -22.38 -18.21 -0.65
C GLY A 523 -22.73 -18.10 0.84
N VAL A 524 -21.80 -18.45 1.74
CA VAL A 524 -22.05 -18.49 3.18
C VAL A 524 -21.14 -17.51 3.91
N ASN A 525 -21.71 -16.82 4.91
CA ASN A 525 -20.95 -15.95 5.80
C ASN A 525 -20.25 -16.77 6.89
N GLY A 526 -19.03 -16.37 7.21
CA GLY A 526 -18.24 -17.03 8.24
C GLY A 526 -17.10 -16.15 8.73
N TYR A 527 -16.16 -16.80 9.40
CA TYR A 527 -15.07 -16.15 10.10
C TYR A 527 -13.76 -16.86 9.81
N ARG A 528 -12.66 -16.08 9.81
CA ARG A 528 -11.30 -16.60 9.74
C ARG A 528 -10.39 -15.79 10.62
N VAL A 529 -9.20 -16.34 10.88
CA VAL A 529 -8.13 -15.59 11.52
C VAL A 529 -7.71 -14.40 10.65
N ALA A 530 -7.66 -13.21 11.25
CA ALA A 530 -7.26 -11.99 10.56
C ALA A 530 -5.81 -12.09 10.07
N HIS A 531 -4.91 -12.59 10.94
CA HIS A 531 -3.49 -12.75 10.66
C HIS A 531 -2.94 -14.06 11.23
N GLU A 532 -2.23 -14.83 10.41
CA GLU A 532 -1.68 -16.14 10.83
C GLU A 532 -0.66 -16.05 11.96
N ALA A 533 -0.08 -14.87 12.19
CA ALA A 533 0.77 -14.61 13.35
C ALA A 533 0.06 -14.94 14.68
N LEU A 534 -1.27 -14.78 14.76
CA LEU A 534 -2.06 -15.18 15.92
C LEU A 534 -1.88 -16.68 16.23
N LEU A 535 -1.78 -17.53 15.20
CA LEU A 535 -1.61 -18.98 15.36
C LEU A 535 -0.17 -19.38 15.70
N ARG A 536 0.81 -18.57 15.28
CA ARG A 536 2.24 -18.85 15.45
C ARG A 536 2.85 -18.25 16.72
N ARG A 537 2.23 -17.23 17.29
CA ARG A 537 2.85 -16.36 18.32
C ARG A 537 2.00 -16.13 19.56
N TRP A 538 0.80 -16.67 19.63
CA TRP A 538 0.01 -16.71 20.85
C TRP A 538 0.34 -17.98 21.65
N PRO A 539 1.05 -17.90 22.80
CA PRO A 539 1.56 -19.08 23.51
C PRO A 539 0.51 -20.16 23.79
N ARG A 540 -0.72 -19.75 24.14
CA ARG A 540 -1.85 -20.65 24.40
C ARG A 540 -2.23 -21.45 23.15
N VAL A 541 -2.36 -20.77 22.01
CA VAL A 541 -2.71 -21.43 20.73
C VAL A 541 -1.55 -22.27 20.22
N THR A 542 -0.31 -21.80 20.32
CA THR A 542 0.85 -22.59 19.89
C THR A 542 1.01 -23.88 20.69
N ALA A 543 0.80 -23.81 22.02
CA ALA A 543 0.80 -25.01 22.87
C ALA A 543 -0.34 -25.96 22.49
N TRP A 544 -1.54 -25.43 22.24
CA TRP A 544 -2.68 -26.22 21.81
C TRP A 544 -2.44 -26.89 20.45
N VAL A 545 -1.91 -26.17 19.45
CA VAL A 545 -1.60 -26.71 18.13
C VAL A 545 -0.53 -27.80 18.23
N ALA A 546 0.51 -27.59 19.04
CA ALA A 546 1.55 -28.60 19.27
C ALA A 546 0.97 -29.89 19.86
N GLN A 547 0.05 -29.78 20.83
CA GLN A 547 -0.61 -30.92 21.45
C GLN A 547 -1.51 -31.70 20.47
N HIS A 548 -2.15 -31.02 19.51
CA HIS A 548 -3.15 -31.61 18.61
C HIS A 548 -2.65 -31.82 17.17
N ARG A 549 -1.34 -31.70 16.93
CA ARG A 549 -0.76 -31.62 15.58
C ARG A 549 -1.11 -32.81 14.68
N VAL A 550 -0.97 -34.02 15.21
CA VAL A 550 -1.30 -35.27 14.49
C VAL A 550 -2.77 -35.31 14.08
N ALA A 551 -3.68 -34.99 15.01
CA ALA A 551 -5.12 -35.00 14.75
C ALA A 551 -5.54 -33.93 13.72
N LEU A 552 -4.95 -32.74 13.78
CA LEU A 552 -5.19 -31.66 12.82
C LEU A 552 -4.71 -32.03 11.41
N SER A 553 -3.51 -32.61 11.31
CA SER A 553 -2.92 -33.07 10.04
C SER A 553 -3.79 -34.16 9.41
N ALA A 554 -4.13 -35.22 10.17
CA ALA A 554 -4.97 -36.31 9.70
C ALA A 554 -6.35 -35.81 9.23
N ARG A 555 -6.97 -34.88 9.96
CA ARG A 555 -8.26 -34.28 9.56
C ARG A 555 -8.15 -33.51 8.24
N ASP A 556 -7.08 -32.74 8.05
CA ASP A 556 -6.90 -31.95 6.83
C ASP A 556 -6.59 -32.84 5.62
N GLU A 557 -5.85 -33.92 5.82
CA GLU A 557 -5.61 -34.95 4.80
C GLU A 557 -6.90 -35.68 4.41
N LEU A 558 -7.78 -36.01 5.36
CA LEU A 558 -9.04 -36.70 5.11
C LEU A 558 -10.12 -35.80 4.48
N ARG A 559 -10.00 -34.47 4.62
CA ARG A 559 -11.06 -33.53 4.21
C ARG A 559 -11.44 -33.63 2.72
N PRO A 560 -10.50 -33.65 1.76
CA PRO A 560 -10.84 -33.80 0.33
C PRO A 560 -11.58 -35.11 0.04
N TRP A 561 -11.21 -36.20 0.72
CA TRP A 561 -11.87 -37.50 0.58
C TRP A 561 -13.30 -37.47 1.11
N VAL A 562 -13.52 -36.86 2.28
CA VAL A 562 -14.87 -36.68 2.85
C VAL A 562 -15.74 -35.81 1.95
N ALA A 563 -15.19 -34.74 1.35
CA ALA A 563 -15.91 -33.90 0.40
C ALA A 563 -16.37 -34.72 -0.82
N ARG A 564 -15.45 -35.45 -1.46
CA ARG A 564 -15.75 -36.34 -2.59
C ARG A 564 -16.80 -37.41 -2.24
N TRP A 565 -16.69 -38.02 -1.07
CA TRP A 565 -17.67 -39.01 -0.60
C TRP A 565 -19.07 -38.40 -0.44
N ARG A 566 -19.17 -37.18 0.10
CA ARG A 566 -20.45 -36.45 0.22
C ARG A 566 -21.03 -36.08 -1.14
N GLU A 567 -20.22 -35.55 -2.05
CA GLU A 567 -20.63 -35.19 -3.42
C GLU A 567 -21.15 -36.40 -4.21
N ALA A 568 -20.54 -37.57 -4.01
CA ALA A 568 -20.98 -38.83 -4.61
C ALA A 568 -22.19 -39.48 -3.89
N GLY A 569 -22.95 -38.72 -3.10
CA GLY A 569 -24.14 -39.22 -2.42
C GLY A 569 -23.82 -40.26 -1.33
N ARG A 570 -22.65 -40.17 -0.69
CA ARG A 570 -22.18 -41.10 0.34
C ARG A 570 -21.96 -42.53 -0.15
N ALA A 571 -21.56 -42.70 -1.40
CA ALA A 571 -21.27 -44.01 -1.99
C ALA A 571 -20.22 -44.81 -1.19
N SER A 572 -20.56 -46.04 -0.80
CA SER A 572 -19.67 -46.90 0.01
C SER A 572 -18.32 -47.22 -0.66
N ALA A 573 -18.25 -47.15 -1.99
CA ALA A 573 -17.02 -47.38 -2.75
C ALA A 573 -15.92 -46.33 -2.51
N LEU A 574 -16.25 -45.18 -1.90
CA LEU A 574 -15.31 -44.11 -1.58
C LEU A 574 -14.91 -44.09 -0.08
N LEU A 575 -15.28 -45.13 0.68
CA LEU A 575 -14.87 -45.34 2.09
C LEU A 575 -13.67 -46.29 2.25
N LEU A 576 -13.20 -46.86 1.13
CA LEU A 576 -12.00 -47.68 1.00
C LEU A 576 -10.84 -46.80 0.54
#